data_AF-E4Y3A4-F1
#
_entry.id   AF-E4Y3A4-F1
#
_cell.length_a   1.000
_cell.length_b   1.000
_cell.length_c   1.000
_cell.angle_alpha   90.00
_cell.angle_beta   90.00
_cell.angle_gamma   90.00
#
_symmetry.space_group_name_H-M   'P 1'
#
loop_
_entity.id
_entity.type
_entity.pdbx_description
1 polymer ?
#
loop_
_entity_poly.entity_id
_entity_poly.type
_entity_poly.pdbx_seq_one_letter_code
_entity_poly.pdbx_strand_id
1 'polypeptide(L)'
;MAGAVIENVSSRKLWTGGAIIFSLAVLGFVFGGVYITSSPNRADENIATECWDGHGDFENDIGIMPWHPDDAAVLPSQQCHALTDEELSKIPNSQNENIVFSLHIPVNGEALTRWYSYMLVLLYPELKSLAKPNATKIWFDAKFYHRNNANEKWSLSHKKHFQRNYNCEEMKYPGGVDYACQPMNFVELGSVPHKYYLANFKLRKFDSSGNEINKDIGIFSHINMPVIYQSPEFTKLWLSLQTCVFVSQWFFLVWFANRLAQLRR
;
A
#
# COMPACT_ATOMS: atom_id res chain seq x y z
N MET A 1 14.83 23.47 53.15
CA MET A 1 14.86 23.20 51.70
C MET A 1 13.59 22.46 51.36
N ALA A 2 12.68 23.04 50.58
CA ALA A 2 11.48 22.32 50.17
C ALA A 2 11.91 21.24 49.17
N GLY A 3 11.91 19.98 49.63
CA GLY A 3 12.22 18.82 48.80
C GLY A 3 11.26 18.65 47.63
N ALA A 4 11.56 17.71 46.72
CA ALA A 4 10.70 17.42 45.58
C ALA A 4 9.27 17.04 46.03
N VAL A 5 8.26 17.22 45.16
CA VAL A 5 6.86 16.91 45.50
C VAL A 5 6.70 15.48 46.01
N ILE A 6 7.47 14.54 45.47
CA ILE A 6 7.45 13.13 45.86
C ILE A 6 7.99 12.88 47.28
N GLU A 7 8.91 13.71 47.77
CA GLU A 7 9.50 13.59 49.12
C GLU A 7 8.54 14.08 50.22
N ASN A 8 7.63 15.00 49.86
CA ASN A 8 6.68 15.61 50.80
C ASN A 8 5.26 15.02 50.69
N VAL A 9 5.04 14.04 49.81
CA VAL A 9 3.73 13.41 49.58
C VAL A 9 3.46 12.29 50.58
N SER A 10 2.31 12.35 51.24
CA SER A 10 1.82 11.28 52.12
C SER A 10 1.50 10.00 51.32
N SER A 11 1.73 8.83 51.91
CA SER A 11 1.40 7.52 51.34
C SER A 11 -0.05 7.40 50.86
N ARG A 12 -1.01 8.05 51.54
CA ARG A 12 -2.42 8.09 51.09
C ARG A 12 -2.57 8.79 49.74
N LYS A 13 -1.92 9.96 49.57
CA LYS A 13 -1.97 10.74 48.32
C LYS A 13 -1.27 10.00 47.18
N LEU A 14 -0.18 9.29 47.49
CA LEU A 14 0.54 8.46 46.52
C LEU A 14 -0.35 7.33 45.98
N TRP A 15 -1.03 6.58 46.86
CA TRP A 15 -1.96 5.53 46.47
C TRP A 15 -3.13 6.06 45.66
N THR A 16 -3.70 7.20 46.03
CA THR A 16 -4.76 7.84 45.23
C THR A 16 -4.27 8.20 43.83
N GLY A 17 -3.09 8.82 43.71
CA GLY A 17 -2.50 9.14 42.40
C GLY A 17 -2.24 7.88 41.55
N GLY A 18 -1.69 6.83 42.17
CA GLY A 18 -1.46 5.54 41.52
C GLY A 18 -2.76 4.88 41.04
N ALA A 19 -3.82 4.91 41.86
CA ALA A 19 -5.13 4.38 41.48
C ALA A 19 -5.74 5.14 40.28
N ILE A 20 -5.59 6.46 40.22
CA ILE A 20 -6.04 7.28 39.08
C ILE A 20 -5.28 6.89 37.81
N ILE A 21 -3.94 6.79 37.87
CA ILE A 21 -3.11 6.40 36.72
C ILE A 21 -3.48 4.99 36.25
N PHE A 22 -3.65 4.05 37.17
CA PHE A 22 -4.05 2.68 36.87
C PHE A 22 -5.43 2.65 36.19
N SER A 23 -6.39 3.43 36.70
CA SER A 23 -7.73 3.51 36.13
C SER A 23 -7.71 4.09 34.72
N LEU A 24 -6.91 5.13 34.47
CA LEU A 24 -6.68 5.70 33.13
C LEU A 24 -6.02 4.69 32.19
N ALA A 25 -5.07 3.89 32.67
CA ALA A 25 -4.44 2.84 31.88
C ALA A 25 -5.45 1.75 31.49
N VAL A 26 -6.26 1.27 32.44
CA VAL A 26 -7.33 0.30 32.17
C VAL A 26 -8.34 0.86 31.16
N LEU A 27 -8.77 2.12 31.33
CA LEU A 27 -9.63 2.77 30.35
C LEU A 27 -8.96 2.83 28.98
N GLY A 28 -7.68 3.19 28.88
CA GLY A 28 -6.93 3.18 27.63
C GLY A 28 -6.93 1.81 26.94
N PHE A 29 -6.75 0.72 27.70
CA PHE A 29 -6.83 -0.65 27.19
C PHE A 29 -8.26 -1.02 26.75
N VAL A 30 -9.28 -0.65 27.51
CA VAL A 30 -10.68 -0.96 27.15
C VAL A 30 -11.12 -0.14 25.94
N PHE A 31 -10.80 1.15 25.88
CA PHE A 31 -11.03 1.97 24.69
C PHE A 31 -10.26 1.42 23.49
N GLY A 32 -8.99 1.06 23.68
CA GLY A 32 -8.15 0.45 22.66
C GLY A 32 -8.62 -0.92 22.19
N GLY A 33 -9.23 -1.75 23.04
CA GLY A 33 -9.63 -3.11 22.70
C GLY A 33 -11.09 -3.23 22.24
N VAL A 34 -12.00 -2.42 22.80
CA VAL A 34 -13.45 -2.53 22.57
C VAL A 34 -13.92 -1.54 21.50
N TYR A 35 -13.36 -0.34 21.44
CA TYR A 35 -13.76 0.66 20.44
C TYR A 35 -12.92 0.59 19.16
N ILE A 36 -11.71 0.03 19.21
CA ILE A 36 -10.89 -0.27 18.02
C ILE A 36 -11.25 -1.67 17.53
N THR A 37 -12.48 -1.86 17.06
CA THR A 37 -12.86 -3.11 16.38
C THR A 37 -12.33 -3.18 14.95
N SER A 38 -11.95 -2.04 14.36
CA SER A 38 -11.30 -2.03 13.05
C SER A 38 -9.81 -2.37 13.18
N SER A 39 -9.38 -3.36 12.39
CA SER A 39 -7.98 -3.70 12.27
C SER A 39 -7.15 -2.45 11.91
N PRO A 40 -5.94 -2.27 12.48
CA PRO A 40 -5.13 -1.08 12.23
C PRO A 40 -4.82 -0.91 10.74
N ASN A 41 -4.67 -2.03 10.04
CA ASN A 41 -4.51 -2.09 8.60
C ASN A 41 -5.64 -2.91 7.98
N ARG A 42 -6.04 -2.53 6.77
CA ARG A 42 -6.92 -3.30 5.89
C ARG A 42 -6.09 -3.69 4.66
N ALA A 43 -6.14 -4.96 4.31
CA ALA A 43 -5.54 -5.49 3.08
C ALA A 43 -6.69 -5.88 2.14
N ASP A 44 -6.74 -5.27 0.97
CA ASP A 44 -7.63 -5.68 -0.10
C ASP A 44 -6.80 -6.49 -1.09
N GLU A 45 -7.17 -7.76 -1.29
CA GLU A 45 -6.55 -8.63 -2.29
C GLU A 45 -7.02 -8.24 -3.69
N ASN A 46 -6.09 -8.00 -4.60
CA ASN A 46 -6.40 -7.56 -5.96
C ASN A 46 -5.54 -8.32 -6.95
N ILE A 47 -6.07 -8.61 -8.13
CA ILE A 47 -5.30 -9.24 -9.21
C ILE A 47 -5.08 -8.18 -10.27
N ALA A 48 -3.83 -8.03 -10.73
CA ALA A 48 -3.53 -7.15 -11.85
C ALA A 48 -4.09 -7.76 -13.14
N THR A 49 -4.81 -6.98 -13.93
CA THR A 49 -5.37 -7.42 -15.21
C THR A 49 -4.34 -7.28 -16.31
N GLU A 50 -4.15 -8.32 -17.11
CA GLU A 50 -3.33 -8.30 -18.31
C GLU A 50 -4.06 -7.57 -19.45
N CYS A 51 -3.48 -6.47 -19.90
CA CYS A 51 -4.02 -5.60 -20.93
C CYS A 51 -3.14 -5.62 -22.17
N TRP A 52 -3.75 -5.75 -23.35
CA TRP A 52 -3.06 -5.58 -24.62
C TRP A 52 -2.94 -4.10 -25.00
N ASP A 53 -1.70 -3.62 -25.16
CA ASP A 53 -1.37 -2.27 -25.60
C ASP A 53 -0.85 -2.30 -27.05
N GLY A 54 -1.78 -2.36 -28.01
CA GLY A 54 -1.46 -2.34 -29.45
C GLY A 54 -1.18 -0.93 -30.00
N HIS A 55 -1.57 0.12 -29.28
CA HIS A 55 -1.49 1.52 -29.73
C HIS A 55 -0.30 2.29 -29.15
N GLY A 56 0.43 1.70 -28.20
CA GLY A 56 1.54 2.37 -27.51
C GLY A 56 1.04 3.40 -26.49
N ASP A 57 -0.17 3.22 -25.97
CA ASP A 57 -0.81 4.11 -24.99
C ASP A 57 -0.01 4.15 -23.69
N PHE A 58 0.61 3.02 -23.33
CA PHE A 58 1.52 3.00 -22.19
C PHE A 58 2.65 3.99 -22.41
N GLU A 59 3.29 4.05 -23.59
CA GLU A 59 4.44 4.92 -23.82
C GLU A 59 4.06 6.41 -23.89
N ASN A 60 2.85 6.71 -24.35
CA ASN A 60 2.27 8.06 -24.38
C ASN A 60 1.76 8.58 -23.02
N ASP A 61 2.11 7.90 -21.93
CA ASP A 61 1.69 8.21 -20.56
C ASP A 61 0.15 8.27 -20.40
N ILE A 62 -0.55 7.41 -21.15
CA ILE A 62 -2.00 7.25 -21.05
C ILE A 62 -2.30 6.11 -20.08
N GLY A 63 -3.13 6.41 -19.07
CA GLY A 63 -3.59 5.42 -18.11
C GLY A 63 -4.57 4.43 -18.74
N ILE A 64 -4.11 3.21 -19.00
CA ILE A 64 -4.90 2.04 -19.39
C ILE A 64 -5.63 1.52 -18.14
N MET A 65 -6.95 1.44 -18.17
CA MET A 65 -7.78 1.01 -17.05
C MET A 65 -8.27 -0.43 -17.27
N PRO A 66 -8.23 -1.29 -16.24
CA PRO A 66 -8.64 -2.70 -16.37
C PRO A 66 -10.17 -2.84 -16.49
N TRP A 67 -10.91 -1.96 -15.83
CA TRP A 67 -12.37 -1.89 -15.85
C TRP A 67 -12.81 -0.44 -15.60
N HIS A 68 -14.07 -0.14 -15.89
CA HIS A 68 -14.64 1.20 -15.74
C HIS A 68 -15.74 1.18 -14.66
N PRO A 69 -15.77 2.15 -13.72
CA PRO A 69 -16.92 2.31 -12.84
C PRO A 69 -18.19 2.60 -13.67
N ASP A 70 -19.31 2.00 -13.29
CA ASP A 70 -20.58 2.12 -14.03
C ASP A 70 -21.03 3.58 -14.23
N ASP A 71 -20.76 4.44 -13.25
CA ASP A 71 -21.14 5.86 -13.26
C ASP A 71 -20.15 6.77 -14.01
N ALA A 72 -19.05 6.22 -14.52
CA ALA A 72 -18.00 7.01 -15.13
C ALA A 72 -18.11 7.04 -16.66
N ALA A 73 -17.80 8.18 -17.27
CA ALA A 73 -17.77 8.33 -18.73
C ALA A 73 -16.65 7.47 -19.35
N VAL A 74 -17.02 6.49 -20.18
CA VAL A 74 -16.06 5.62 -20.85
C VAL A 74 -15.22 6.45 -21.83
N LEU A 75 -13.94 6.61 -21.51
CA LEU A 75 -12.97 7.22 -22.40
C LEU A 75 -12.35 6.10 -23.26
N PRO A 76 -12.61 6.07 -24.58
CA PRO A 76 -12.20 4.94 -25.43
C PRO A 76 -10.68 4.74 -25.48
N SER A 77 -9.88 5.79 -25.26
CA SER A 77 -8.42 5.71 -25.20
C SER A 77 -7.86 5.15 -23.87
N GLN A 78 -8.72 4.80 -22.92
CA GLN A 78 -8.32 4.30 -21.60
C GLN A 78 -8.83 2.90 -21.32
N GLN A 79 -9.60 2.31 -22.22
CA GLN A 79 -10.17 0.98 -22.03
C GLN A 79 -9.14 -0.10 -22.36
N CYS A 80 -8.85 -0.95 -21.38
CA CYS A 80 -8.08 -2.16 -21.57
C CYS A 80 -8.91 -3.22 -22.31
N HIS A 81 -8.31 -3.87 -23.30
CA HIS A 81 -8.74 -5.20 -23.72
C HIS A 81 -8.06 -6.23 -22.81
N ALA A 82 -8.83 -6.74 -21.83
CA ALA A 82 -8.36 -7.74 -20.88
C ALA A 82 -8.14 -9.06 -21.60
N LEU A 83 -6.92 -9.59 -21.51
CA LEU A 83 -6.54 -10.85 -22.15
C LEU A 83 -7.01 -12.03 -21.29
N THR A 84 -7.57 -13.05 -21.94
CA THR A 84 -7.82 -14.34 -21.29
C THR A 84 -6.57 -15.23 -21.32
N ASP A 85 -6.46 -16.20 -20.40
CA ASP A 85 -5.35 -17.17 -20.37
C ASP A 85 -5.12 -17.85 -21.73
N GLU A 86 -6.20 -18.14 -22.47
CA GLU A 86 -6.13 -18.74 -23.80
C GLU A 86 -5.53 -17.79 -24.84
N GLU A 87 -5.88 -16.51 -24.80
CA GLU A 87 -5.33 -15.51 -25.70
C GLU A 87 -3.87 -15.22 -25.38
N LEU A 88 -3.53 -15.16 -24.09
CA LEU A 88 -2.16 -14.98 -23.61
C LEU A 88 -1.25 -16.09 -24.15
N SER A 89 -1.72 -17.34 -24.16
CA SER A 89 -0.95 -18.48 -24.68
C SER A 89 -0.71 -18.44 -26.20
N LYS A 90 -1.53 -17.69 -26.94
CA LYS A 90 -1.45 -17.55 -28.41
C LYS A 90 -0.58 -16.37 -28.84
N ILE A 91 -0.25 -15.45 -27.92
CA ILE A 91 0.59 -14.29 -28.22
C ILE A 91 2.04 -14.77 -28.40
N PRO A 92 2.67 -14.46 -29.55
CA PRO A 92 4.06 -14.82 -29.75
C PRO A 92 4.98 -14.03 -28.80
N ASN A 93 6.03 -14.68 -28.29
CA ASN A 93 7.00 -14.07 -27.36
C ASN A 93 7.63 -12.75 -27.85
N SER A 94 7.62 -12.48 -29.15
CA SER A 94 8.06 -11.21 -29.72
C SER A 94 7.14 -10.02 -29.40
N GLN A 95 5.88 -10.29 -29.09
CA GLN A 95 4.83 -9.31 -28.82
C GLN A 95 4.51 -9.16 -27.32
N ASN A 96 5.21 -9.88 -26.45
CA ASN A 96 5.02 -9.77 -24.99
C ASN A 96 5.30 -8.36 -24.44
N GLU A 97 6.06 -7.53 -25.16
CA GLU A 97 6.31 -6.12 -24.80
C GLU A 97 5.04 -5.24 -24.85
N ASN A 98 4.00 -5.70 -25.54
CA ASN A 98 2.72 -5.00 -25.62
C ASN A 98 1.80 -5.33 -24.45
N ILE A 99 2.19 -6.23 -23.54
CA ILE A 99 1.34 -6.59 -22.39
C ILE A 99 1.61 -5.60 -21.25
N VAL A 100 0.53 -4.94 -20.79
CA VAL A 100 0.52 -4.05 -19.63
C VAL A 100 -0.26 -4.74 -18.52
N PHE A 101 0.33 -4.85 -17.34
CA PHE A 101 -0.40 -5.22 -16.14
C PHE A 101 -1.00 -3.96 -15.54
N SER A 102 -2.31 -3.95 -15.35
CA SER A 102 -3.06 -2.79 -14.85
C SER A 102 -3.81 -3.11 -13.58
N LEU A 103 -3.69 -2.24 -12.58
CA LEU A 103 -4.37 -2.33 -11.29
C LEU A 103 -5.07 -1.01 -10.98
N HIS A 104 -6.40 -1.04 -10.90
CA HIS A 104 -7.20 0.09 -10.45
C HIS A 104 -7.37 0.06 -8.92
N ILE A 105 -7.04 1.16 -8.26
CA ILE A 105 -7.10 1.30 -6.81
C ILE A 105 -8.08 2.43 -6.45
N PRO A 106 -9.14 2.15 -5.69
CA PRO A 106 -9.55 0.84 -5.16
C PRO A 106 -10.31 0.01 -6.20
N VAL A 107 -10.35 -1.31 -6.00
CA VAL A 107 -10.97 -2.26 -6.94
C VAL A 107 -12.49 -2.17 -6.98
N ASN A 108 -13.14 -1.79 -5.88
CA ASN A 108 -14.60 -1.69 -5.86
C ASN A 108 -15.12 -0.33 -6.36
N GLY A 109 -14.23 0.58 -6.78
CA GLY A 109 -14.60 1.95 -7.18
C GLY A 109 -15.02 2.86 -6.02
N GLU A 110 -14.99 2.38 -4.78
CA GLU A 110 -15.27 3.16 -3.57
C GLU A 110 -14.21 4.23 -3.34
N ALA A 111 -14.56 5.52 -3.43
CA ALA A 111 -13.57 6.59 -3.29
C ALA A 111 -12.73 6.50 -2.00
N LEU A 112 -11.40 6.51 -2.14
CA LEU A 112 -10.49 6.64 -0.99
C LEU A 112 -10.62 8.02 -0.34
N THR A 113 -10.31 8.07 0.95
CA THR A 113 -10.31 9.31 1.74
C THR A 113 -8.91 9.63 2.26
N ARG A 114 -8.68 10.88 2.66
CA ARG A 114 -7.39 11.29 3.25
C ARG A 114 -7.09 10.69 4.62
N TRP A 115 -8.05 9.96 5.20
CA TRP A 115 -7.87 9.25 6.47
C TRP A 115 -7.09 7.94 6.32
N TYR A 116 -6.90 7.46 5.09
CA TYR A 116 -5.89 6.45 4.79
C TYR A 116 -4.51 7.13 4.88
N SER A 117 -3.81 6.94 6.00
CA SER A 117 -2.55 7.65 6.24
C SER A 117 -1.43 7.18 5.33
N TYR A 118 -1.45 5.93 4.90
CA TYR A 118 -0.48 5.37 3.97
C TYR A 118 -1.14 4.30 3.10
N MET A 119 -0.49 4.00 1.98
CA MET A 119 -0.85 2.92 1.07
C MET A 119 0.41 2.15 0.67
N LEU A 120 0.36 0.84 0.78
CA LEU A 120 1.41 -0.08 0.37
C LEU A 120 0.82 -1.07 -0.64
N VAL A 121 1.42 -1.14 -1.82
CA VAL A 121 1.08 -2.12 -2.85
C VAL A 121 2.21 -3.14 -2.89
N LEU A 122 1.87 -4.39 -2.63
CA LEU A 122 2.79 -5.51 -2.77
C LEU A 122 2.54 -6.23 -4.09
N LEU A 123 3.52 -6.99 -4.55
CA LEU A 123 3.44 -7.82 -5.75
C LEU A 123 3.83 -9.26 -5.39
N TYR A 124 2.89 -10.16 -5.61
CA TYR A 124 2.97 -11.61 -5.40
C TYR A 124 2.81 -12.27 -6.78
N PRO A 125 3.91 -12.54 -7.48
CA PRO A 125 3.84 -13.20 -8.77
C PRO A 125 3.66 -14.71 -8.57
N GLU A 126 2.68 -15.27 -9.28
CA GLU A 126 2.46 -16.71 -9.37
C GLU A 126 2.81 -17.22 -10.78
N LEU A 127 3.56 -18.31 -10.84
CA LEU A 127 4.09 -18.84 -12.09
C LEU A 127 3.62 -20.25 -12.35
N LYS A 128 3.18 -20.45 -13.60
CA LYS A 128 3.00 -21.76 -14.20
C LYS A 128 4.24 -22.03 -15.06
N SER A 129 5.18 -22.80 -14.52
CA SER A 129 6.39 -23.18 -15.26
C SER A 129 6.73 -24.65 -15.04
N LEU A 130 7.15 -25.33 -16.10
CA LEU A 130 7.63 -26.72 -16.05
C LEU A 130 9.01 -26.84 -15.38
N ALA A 131 9.75 -25.74 -15.30
CA ALA A 131 11.09 -25.68 -14.72
C ALA A 131 11.27 -24.44 -13.83
N LYS A 132 12.13 -24.57 -12.82
CA LYS A 132 12.44 -23.46 -11.91
C LYS A 132 13.03 -22.28 -12.68
N PRO A 133 12.54 -21.04 -12.47
CA PRO A 133 13.13 -19.87 -13.11
C PRO A 133 14.57 -19.66 -12.64
N ASN A 134 15.47 -19.41 -13.59
CA ASN A 134 16.90 -19.15 -13.34
C ASN A 134 17.20 -17.66 -13.12
N ALA A 135 16.23 -16.78 -13.39
CA ALA A 135 16.40 -15.35 -13.18
C ALA A 135 16.56 -15.01 -11.70
N THR A 136 17.54 -14.17 -11.37
CA THR A 136 17.78 -13.70 -9.99
C THR A 136 17.12 -12.35 -9.71
N LYS A 137 16.77 -11.62 -10.77
CA LYS A 137 16.19 -10.28 -10.69
C LYS A 137 15.16 -10.09 -11.80
N ILE A 138 14.14 -9.31 -11.48
CA ILE A 138 13.09 -8.90 -12.40
C ILE A 138 13.08 -7.37 -12.52
N TRP A 139 12.88 -6.90 -13.75
CA TRP A 139 12.90 -5.47 -14.09
C TRP A 139 11.53 -5.00 -14.55
N PHE A 140 11.06 -3.93 -13.92
CA PHE A 140 9.76 -3.32 -14.18
C PHE A 140 9.92 -1.93 -14.77
N ASP A 141 9.01 -1.59 -15.67
CA ASP A 141 8.67 -0.22 -16.02
C ASP A 141 7.28 0.09 -15.48
N ALA A 142 7.19 0.95 -14.46
CA ALA A 142 5.93 1.24 -13.79
C ALA A 142 5.55 2.72 -13.93
N LYS A 143 4.25 2.95 -14.16
CA LYS A 143 3.60 4.25 -14.22
C LYS A 143 2.44 4.26 -13.23
N PHE A 144 2.44 5.26 -12.37
CA PHE A 144 1.46 5.44 -11.32
C PHE A 144 0.68 6.73 -11.58
N TYR A 145 -0.64 6.62 -11.62
CA TYR A 145 -1.55 7.71 -11.94
C TYR A 145 -2.50 7.98 -10.78
N HIS A 146 -3.09 9.17 -10.78
CA HIS A 146 -4.09 9.58 -9.80
C HIS A 146 -5.22 10.37 -10.48
N ARG A 147 -6.39 10.37 -9.84
CA ARG A 147 -7.51 11.26 -10.15
C ARG A 147 -8.40 11.46 -8.93
N ASN A 148 -9.15 12.56 -8.91
CA ASN A 148 -10.10 12.85 -7.85
C ASN A 148 -11.54 12.60 -8.26
N ASN A 149 -11.86 12.73 -9.55
CA ASN A 149 -13.18 12.47 -10.09
C ASN A 149 -13.10 11.29 -11.08
N ALA A 150 -14.12 10.44 -11.09
CA ALA A 150 -14.16 9.26 -11.96
C ALA A 150 -14.28 9.64 -13.45
N ASN A 151 -14.82 10.83 -13.76
CA ASN A 151 -14.95 11.35 -15.12
C ASN A 151 -13.73 12.13 -15.61
N GLU A 152 -12.74 12.32 -14.75
CA GLU A 152 -11.53 13.06 -15.08
C GLU A 152 -10.48 12.14 -15.72
N LYS A 153 -9.69 12.71 -16.64
CA LYS A 153 -8.54 12.01 -17.22
C LYS A 153 -7.51 11.71 -16.11
N TRP A 154 -6.97 10.51 -16.12
CA TRP A 154 -5.83 10.14 -15.27
C TRP A 154 -4.64 11.08 -15.46
N SER A 155 -4.10 11.56 -14.34
CA SER A 155 -2.88 12.36 -14.31
C SER A 155 -1.71 11.50 -13.86
N LEU A 156 -0.63 11.52 -14.64
CA LEU A 156 0.60 10.81 -14.28
C LEU A 156 1.17 11.43 -12.99
N SER A 157 1.33 10.61 -11.97
CA SER A 157 1.96 11.00 -10.71
C SER A 157 3.45 10.72 -10.76
N HIS A 158 3.82 9.47 -11.07
CA HIS A 158 5.21 9.02 -11.06
C HIS A 158 5.44 7.97 -12.16
N LYS A 159 6.57 8.05 -12.84
CA LYS A 159 7.09 7.02 -13.76
C LYS A 159 8.46 6.58 -13.26
N LYS A 160 8.68 5.27 -13.13
CA LYS A 160 9.95 4.76 -12.64
C LYS A 160 10.26 3.37 -13.18
N HIS A 161 11.52 3.19 -13.58
CA HIS A 161 12.09 1.88 -13.83
C HIS A 161 12.77 1.36 -12.56
N PHE A 162 12.48 0.13 -12.17
CA PHE A 162 13.09 -0.47 -10.98
C PHE A 162 13.28 -1.97 -11.11
N GLN A 163 14.20 -2.51 -10.31
CA GLN A 163 14.47 -3.94 -10.21
C GLN A 163 14.13 -4.47 -8.83
N ARG A 164 13.78 -5.75 -8.76
CA ARG A 164 13.57 -6.50 -7.52
C ARG A 164 14.27 -7.86 -7.61
N ASN A 165 14.66 -8.36 -6.45
CA ASN A 165 15.19 -9.72 -6.34
C ASN A 165 14.04 -10.69 -6.63
N TYR A 166 14.32 -11.66 -7.49
CA TYR A 166 13.36 -12.65 -7.93
C TYR A 166 13.80 -14.00 -7.36
N ASN A 167 13.16 -14.40 -6.26
CA ASN A 167 13.41 -15.66 -5.60
C ASN A 167 12.10 -16.42 -5.47
N CYS A 168 12.02 -17.58 -6.12
CA CYS A 168 10.81 -18.38 -6.20
C CYS A 168 11.06 -19.78 -5.66
N GLU A 169 10.09 -20.24 -4.88
CA GLU A 169 10.09 -21.53 -4.23
C GLU A 169 9.03 -22.42 -4.89
N GLU A 170 9.31 -23.70 -4.94
CA GLU A 170 8.43 -24.69 -5.54
C GLU A 170 7.23 -24.94 -4.62
N MET A 171 6.02 -24.74 -5.12
CA MET A 171 4.78 -25.11 -4.47
C MET A 171 4.20 -26.35 -5.15
N LYS A 172 4.11 -27.44 -4.39
CA LYS A 172 3.53 -28.69 -4.88
C LYS A 172 2.00 -28.64 -4.75
N TYR A 173 1.30 -28.61 -5.87
CA TYR A 173 -0.16 -28.73 -5.92
C TYR A 173 -0.56 -30.12 -6.44
N PRO A 174 -1.72 -30.67 -6.05
CA PRO A 174 -2.19 -31.99 -6.49
C PRO A 174 -2.49 -32.14 -8.01
N GLY A 175 -2.16 -31.15 -8.84
CA GLY A 175 -2.31 -31.16 -10.30
C GLY A 175 -1.13 -30.59 -11.10
N GLY A 176 0.00 -30.25 -10.44
CA GLY A 176 1.14 -29.63 -11.11
C GLY A 176 2.17 -29.05 -10.13
N VAL A 177 3.25 -28.52 -10.68
CA VAL A 177 4.27 -27.78 -9.93
C VAL A 177 4.13 -26.30 -10.30
N ASP A 178 3.68 -25.50 -9.35
CA ASP A 178 3.64 -24.04 -9.47
C ASP A 178 4.81 -23.45 -8.69
N TYR A 179 5.23 -22.24 -9.05
CA TYR A 179 6.25 -21.50 -8.31
C TYR A 179 5.64 -20.26 -7.70
N ALA A 180 5.82 -20.10 -6.39
CA ALA A 180 5.45 -18.89 -5.69
C ALA A 180 6.71 -18.10 -5.35
N CYS A 181 6.74 -16.83 -5.74
CA CYS A 181 7.87 -15.97 -5.45
C CYS A 181 7.68 -15.20 -4.15
N GLN A 182 8.79 -14.80 -3.56
CA GLN A 182 8.78 -13.91 -2.41
C GLN A 182 8.09 -12.59 -2.77
N PRO A 183 7.30 -12.03 -1.83
CA PRO A 183 6.59 -10.78 -2.07
C PRO A 183 7.56 -9.62 -2.29
N MET A 184 7.19 -8.74 -3.20
CA MET A 184 7.98 -7.57 -3.56
C MET A 184 7.22 -6.29 -3.26
N ASN A 185 7.91 -5.29 -2.73
CA ASN A 185 7.34 -3.96 -2.57
C ASN A 185 7.26 -3.27 -3.95
N PHE A 186 6.04 -2.97 -4.39
CA PHE A 186 5.77 -2.31 -5.67
C PHE A 186 5.70 -0.80 -5.49
N VAL A 187 4.73 -0.30 -4.71
CA VAL A 187 4.54 1.13 -4.43
C VAL A 187 4.29 1.34 -2.95
N GLU A 188 4.88 2.39 -2.39
CA GLU A 188 4.61 2.85 -1.03
C GLU A 188 4.35 4.35 -1.06
N LEU A 189 3.17 4.76 -0.60
CA LEU A 189 2.78 6.15 -0.45
C LEU A 189 2.62 6.45 1.03
N GLY A 190 3.39 7.42 1.52
CA GLY A 190 3.28 7.91 2.91
C GLY A 190 2.05 8.80 3.17
N SER A 191 1.20 9.04 2.16
CA SER A 191 -0.09 9.70 2.29
C SER A 191 -0.99 9.38 1.10
N VAL A 192 -2.31 9.44 1.29
CA VAL A 192 -3.30 9.16 0.24
C VAL A 192 -4.15 10.42 -0.02
N PRO A 193 -3.64 11.39 -0.81
CA PRO A 193 -4.33 12.67 -1.06
C PRO A 193 -5.52 12.58 -2.03
N HIS A 194 -5.46 11.65 -3.00
CA HIS A 194 -6.45 11.45 -4.07
C HIS A 194 -7.40 10.29 -3.78
N LYS A 195 -8.54 10.30 -4.47
CA LYS A 195 -9.60 9.29 -4.29
C LYS A 195 -9.35 8.00 -5.07
N TYR A 196 -8.68 8.11 -6.22
CA TYR A 196 -8.47 7.01 -7.15
C TYR A 196 -7.03 7.01 -7.64
N TYR A 197 -6.48 5.82 -7.80
CA TYR A 197 -5.15 5.57 -8.32
C TYR A 197 -5.18 4.45 -9.35
N LEU A 198 -4.22 4.48 -10.26
CA LEU A 198 -4.05 3.46 -11.28
C LEU A 198 -2.56 3.14 -11.38
N ALA A 199 -2.24 1.86 -11.26
CA ALA A 199 -0.89 1.35 -11.37
C ALA A 199 -0.79 0.51 -12.65
N ASN A 200 -0.01 0.99 -13.62
CA ASN A 200 0.28 0.25 -14.84
C ASN A 200 1.76 -0.09 -14.87
N PHE A 201 2.09 -1.33 -15.21
CA PHE A 201 3.49 -1.72 -15.37
C PHE A 201 3.69 -2.72 -16.50
N LYS A 202 4.88 -2.67 -17.08
CA LYS A 202 5.38 -3.61 -18.08
C LYS A 202 6.64 -4.28 -17.57
N LEU A 203 6.87 -5.49 -18.05
CA LEU A 203 8.15 -6.18 -17.88
C LEU A 203 9.10 -5.71 -18.98
N ARG A 204 10.25 -5.15 -18.60
CA ARG A 204 11.21 -4.66 -19.58
C ARG A 204 11.93 -5.84 -20.24
N LYS A 205 12.13 -5.79 -21.55
CA LYS A 205 12.98 -6.76 -22.27
C LYS A 205 14.43 -6.31 -22.40
N PHE A 206 14.68 -5.01 -22.44
CA PHE A 206 16.03 -4.45 -22.60
C PHE A 206 16.37 -3.48 -21.49
N ASP A 207 17.59 -3.59 -20.96
CA ASP A 207 18.18 -2.63 -20.05
C ASP A 207 18.64 -1.36 -20.80
N SER A 208 18.96 -0.29 -20.08
CA SER A 208 19.48 0.98 -20.63
C SER A 208 20.74 0.80 -21.48
N SER A 209 21.50 -0.28 -21.25
CA SER A 209 22.72 -0.63 -22.01
C SER A 209 22.44 -1.53 -23.23
N GLY A 210 21.18 -1.85 -23.53
CA GLY A 210 20.79 -2.72 -24.65
C GLY A 210 20.90 -4.22 -24.38
N ASN A 211 21.25 -4.63 -23.16
CA ASN A 211 21.30 -6.04 -22.78
C ASN A 211 19.87 -6.57 -22.57
N GLU A 212 19.61 -7.79 -23.05
CA GLU A 212 18.34 -8.45 -22.81
C GLU A 212 18.21 -8.88 -21.35
N ILE A 213 17.12 -8.44 -20.72
CA ILE A 213 16.72 -8.69 -19.34
C ILE A 213 15.39 -9.44 -19.34
N ASN A 214 15.06 -10.08 -18.20
CA ASN A 214 13.83 -10.86 -18.03
C ASN A 214 13.63 -12.01 -19.04
N LYS A 215 14.71 -12.70 -19.47
CA LYS A 215 14.64 -13.80 -20.44
C LYS A 215 14.20 -15.16 -19.87
N ASP A 216 14.41 -15.40 -18.57
CA ASP A 216 14.16 -16.69 -17.92
C ASP A 216 13.32 -16.56 -16.63
N ILE A 217 12.35 -15.64 -16.66
CA ILE A 217 11.46 -15.37 -15.52
C ILE A 217 10.31 -16.38 -15.40
N GLY A 218 10.01 -17.14 -16.45
CA GLY A 218 8.83 -18.02 -16.53
C GLY A 218 7.60 -17.29 -17.09
N ILE A 219 6.48 -18.02 -17.21
CA ILE A 219 5.19 -17.46 -17.65
C ILE A 219 4.39 -17.15 -16.38
N PHE A 220 4.03 -15.88 -16.19
CA PHE A 220 3.11 -15.48 -15.13
C PHE A 220 1.70 -15.98 -15.47
N SER A 221 1.04 -16.63 -14.52
CA SER A 221 -0.38 -16.94 -14.65
C SER A 221 -1.21 -15.74 -14.24
N HIS A 222 -1.03 -15.32 -12.98
CA HIS A 222 -1.70 -14.17 -12.39
C HIS A 222 -0.70 -13.46 -11.47
N ILE A 223 -0.87 -12.15 -11.34
CA ILE A 223 -0.07 -11.35 -10.41
C ILE A 223 -1.02 -10.80 -9.35
N ASN A 224 -0.98 -11.41 -8.16
CA ASN A 224 -1.71 -10.89 -7.00
C ASN A 224 -0.97 -9.66 -6.46
N MET A 225 -1.70 -8.58 -6.28
CA MET A 225 -1.23 -7.29 -5.82
C MET A 225 -2.10 -6.79 -4.67
N PRO A 226 -1.94 -7.33 -3.46
CA PRO A 226 -2.69 -6.87 -2.32
C PRO A 226 -2.28 -5.43 -2.01
N VAL A 227 -3.29 -4.60 -1.80
CA VAL A 227 -3.10 -3.21 -1.41
C VAL A 227 -3.48 -3.07 0.06
N ILE A 228 -2.52 -2.59 0.84
CA ILE A 228 -2.61 -2.44 2.27
C ILE A 228 -2.72 -0.95 2.59
N TYR A 229 -3.73 -0.59 3.37
CA TYR A 229 -3.92 0.77 3.84
C TYR A 229 -4.11 0.79 5.36
N GLN A 230 -3.77 1.92 5.99
CA GLN A 230 -4.19 2.17 7.36
C GLN A 230 -5.69 2.46 7.40
N SER A 231 -6.43 1.75 8.25
CA SER A 231 -7.88 1.93 8.34
C SER A 231 -8.25 3.36 8.77
N PRO A 232 -9.20 4.03 8.10
CA PRO A 232 -9.50 5.44 8.36
C PRO A 232 -10.09 5.67 9.75
N GLU A 233 -10.83 4.68 10.27
CA GLU A 233 -11.37 4.68 11.63
C GLU A 233 -10.24 4.64 12.67
N PHE A 234 -9.28 3.74 12.47
CA PHE A 234 -8.09 3.64 13.31
C PHE A 234 -7.30 4.95 13.30
N THR A 235 -7.05 5.55 12.13
CA THR A 235 -6.36 6.84 12.02
C THR A 235 -7.04 7.95 12.81
N LYS A 236 -8.37 8.09 12.69
CA LYS A 236 -9.14 9.13 13.40
C LYS A 236 -9.04 8.96 14.92
N LEU A 237 -9.19 7.73 15.40
CA LEU A 237 -9.14 7.44 16.83
C LEU A 237 -7.72 7.62 17.38
N TRP A 238 -6.72 7.14 16.65
CA TRP A 238 -5.32 7.29 17.00
C TRP A 238 -4.92 8.76 17.09
N LEU A 239 -5.29 9.57 16.10
CA LEU A 239 -5.05 11.02 16.11
C LEU A 239 -5.75 11.71 17.28
N SER A 240 -6.99 11.32 17.60
CA SER A 240 -7.73 11.85 18.75
C SER A 240 -7.03 11.52 20.07
N LEU A 241 -6.58 10.27 20.24
CA LEU A 241 -5.84 9.84 21.42
C LEU A 241 -4.52 10.60 21.57
N GLN A 242 -3.74 10.71 20.49
CA GLN A 242 -2.50 11.48 20.47
C GLN A 242 -2.74 12.95 20.82
N THR A 243 -3.80 13.56 20.30
CA THR A 243 -4.15 14.96 20.58
C THR A 243 -4.49 15.15 22.06
N CYS A 244 -5.32 14.28 22.64
CA CYS A 244 -5.66 14.32 24.07
C CYS A 244 -4.43 14.17 24.97
N VAL A 245 -3.57 13.20 24.66
CA VAL A 245 -2.32 12.97 25.42
C VAL A 245 -1.38 14.16 25.28
N PHE A 246 -1.21 14.69 24.08
CA PHE A 246 -0.34 15.84 23.82
C PHE A 246 -0.77 17.07 24.61
N VAL A 247 -2.06 17.44 24.57
CA VAL A 247 -2.59 18.59 25.32
C VAL A 247 -2.41 18.40 26.83
N SER A 248 -2.68 17.20 27.34
CA SER A 248 -2.50 16.86 28.77
C SER A 248 -1.03 16.97 29.20
N GLN A 249 -0.11 16.34 28.46
CA GLN A 249 1.32 16.39 28.73
C GLN A 249 1.85 17.82 28.66
N TRP A 250 1.42 18.59 27.66
CA TRP A 250 1.83 19.98 27.50
C TRP A 250 1.37 20.84 28.67
N PHE A 251 0.14 20.66 29.15
CA PHE A 251 -0.36 21.34 30.34
C PHE A 251 0.49 21.03 31.59
N PHE A 252 0.79 19.75 31.85
CA PHE A 252 1.63 19.36 32.98
C PHE A 252 3.06 19.89 32.88
N LEU A 253 3.64 19.92 31.68
CA LEU A 253 4.96 20.49 31.42
C LEU A 253 5.00 21.99 31.69
N VAL A 254 4.01 22.74 31.21
CA VAL A 254 3.91 24.19 31.46
C VAL A 254 3.70 24.48 32.94
N TRP A 255 2.83 23.72 33.61
CA TRP A 255 2.63 23.84 35.05
C TRP A 255 3.93 23.56 35.83
N PHE A 256 4.65 22.50 35.46
CA PHE A 256 5.91 22.13 36.10
C PHE A 256 7.01 23.18 35.85
N ALA A 257 7.12 23.70 34.63
CA ALA A 257 8.05 24.77 34.28
C ALA A 257 7.76 26.06 35.05
N ASN A 258 6.48 26.46 35.16
CA ASN A 258 6.08 27.61 35.98
C ASN A 258 6.44 27.41 37.45
N ARG A 259 6.26 26.18 37.98
CA ARG A 259 6.65 25.85 39.35
C ARG A 259 8.16 25.98 39.55
N LEU A 260 8.96 25.52 38.58
CA LEU A 260 10.42 25.66 38.61
C LEU A 260 10.86 27.12 38.56
N ALA A 261 10.22 27.95 37.74
CA ALA A 261 10.55 29.38 37.61
C ALA A 261 10.24 30.18 38.90
N GLN A 262 9.22 29.79 39.66
CA GLN A 262 8.88 30.40 40.94
C GLN A 262 9.85 30.04 42.06
N LEU A 263 10.57 28.92 41.94
CA LEU A 263 11.62 28.56 42.88
C LEU A 263 12.81 29.48 42.63
N ARG A 264 12.98 30.48 43.49
CA ARG A 264 14.21 31.29 43.53
C ARG A 264 15.35 30.34 43.91
N ARG A 265 16.13 29.91 42.90
CA ARG A 265 17.39 29.21 43.13
C ARG A 265 18.41 30.14 43.75
#